data_AF-A0A2X1L2Y8-F1
#
_entry.id   AF-A0A2X1L2Y8-F1
#
_cell.length_a   1.000
_cell.length_b   1.000
_cell.length_c   1.000
_cell.angle_alpha   90.00
_cell.angle_beta   90.00
_cell.angle_gamma   90.00
#
_symmetry.space_group_name_H-M   'P 1'
#
loop_
_entity.id
_entity.type
_entity.pdbx_description
1 polymer ?
#
loop_
_entity_poly.entity_id
_entity_poly.type
_entity_poly.pdbx_seq_one_letter_code
_entity_poly.pdbx_strand_id
1 'polypeptide(L)'
;MQLLKSLSHDMHSISCGSRARILQPCLPASPEASLQAHSGRVSFDWEGDALELLSELARLRGQQFSYSGVRLPLPVSLHVRDMTFADALRLTEAQTAWRAVLSQSAGRLHLSYMPTEKK
;
A
#
# COMPACT_ATOMS: atom_id res chain seq x y z
N MET A 1 -38.89 -7.40 -45.85
CA MET A 1 -37.83 -7.46 -44.83
C MET A 1 -37.77 -8.93 -44.38
N GLN A 2 -36.97 -9.83 -44.95
CA GLN A 2 -35.56 -9.71 -45.35
C GLN A 2 -34.70 -9.09 -44.24
N LEU A 3 -33.50 -9.60 -43.89
CA LEU A 3 -32.86 -10.93 -44.01
C LEU A 3 -31.49 -10.79 -43.28
N LEU A 4 -30.63 -11.82 -43.29
CA LEU A 4 -29.20 -11.77 -42.87
C LEU A 4 -28.96 -11.52 -41.35
N LYS A 5 -28.08 -12.24 -40.64
CA LYS A 5 -27.07 -13.28 -40.96
C LYS A 5 -27.25 -14.45 -39.95
N SER A 6 -26.87 -15.72 -40.21
CA SER A 6 -25.55 -16.28 -40.59
C SER A 6 -24.46 -16.00 -39.53
N LEU A 7 -23.55 -16.92 -39.17
CA LEU A 7 -23.28 -18.29 -39.64
C LEU A 7 -22.40 -19.07 -38.62
N SER A 8 -22.14 -20.35 -38.92
CA SER A 8 -21.16 -21.30 -38.34
C SER A 8 -21.48 -21.88 -36.96
N HIS A 9 -21.45 -23.21 -36.74
CA HIS A 9 -20.63 -24.34 -37.24
C HIS A 9 -19.31 -24.58 -36.51
N ASP A 10 -19.00 -25.88 -36.44
CA ASP A 10 -17.83 -26.60 -35.93
C ASP A 10 -17.51 -26.39 -34.44
N MET A 11 -17.46 -27.43 -33.60
CA MET A 11 -16.81 -28.76 -33.74
C MET A 11 -15.30 -28.64 -33.83
N HIS A 12 -14.59 -29.11 -32.80
CA HIS A 12 -13.77 -30.33 -32.89
C HIS A 12 -13.22 -30.66 -31.50
N SER A 13 -13.14 -31.95 -31.18
CA SER A 13 -12.48 -32.42 -29.96
C SER A 13 -10.97 -32.45 -30.18
N ILE A 14 -10.20 -31.81 -29.30
CA ILE A 14 -8.75 -32.01 -29.20
C ILE A 14 -8.43 -32.54 -27.82
N SER A 15 -8.23 -33.86 -27.74
CA SER A 15 -7.55 -34.49 -26.61
C SER A 15 -6.06 -34.13 -26.67
N CYS A 16 -5.54 -33.50 -25.62
CA CYS A 16 -4.11 -33.35 -25.42
C CYS A 16 -3.75 -33.70 -23.98
N GLY A 17 -3.57 -34.99 -23.72
CA GLY A 17 -2.91 -35.44 -22.49
C GLY A 17 -1.42 -35.18 -22.57
N SER A 18 -0.86 -34.39 -21.65
CA SER A 18 0.58 -34.26 -21.48
C SER A 18 0.96 -33.99 -20.02
N ARG A 19 2.10 -34.57 -19.62
CA ARG A 19 2.63 -34.54 -18.25
C ARG A 19 3.55 -33.33 -18.03
N ALA A 20 3.87 -33.09 -16.76
CA ALA A 20 4.99 -32.26 -16.27
C ALA A 20 4.81 -30.71 -16.24
N ARG A 21 4.18 -30.28 -15.13
CA ARG A 21 4.85 -29.44 -14.10
C ARG A 21 5.49 -28.11 -14.57
N ILE A 22 4.75 -27.02 -14.41
CA ILE A 22 5.29 -25.67 -14.14
C ILE A 22 4.71 -25.18 -12.81
N LEU A 23 5.44 -24.33 -12.08
CA LEU A 23 5.00 -23.71 -10.83
C LEU A 23 3.85 -22.73 -11.06
N GLN A 24 2.69 -22.96 -10.43
CA GLN A 24 1.70 -21.93 -10.11
C GLN A 24 0.62 -22.45 -9.14
N PRO A 25 0.71 -22.16 -7.83
CA PRO A 25 -0.48 -21.99 -7.01
C PRO A 25 -1.25 -20.78 -7.55
N CYS A 26 -2.57 -20.87 -7.61
CA CYS A 26 -3.43 -19.91 -8.31
C CYS A 26 -3.08 -18.44 -8.01
N LEU A 27 -2.95 -17.64 -9.06
CA LEU A 27 -3.26 -16.22 -8.96
C LEU A 27 -4.78 -16.13 -8.72
N PRO A 28 -5.27 -15.63 -7.57
CA PRO A 28 -6.63 -15.12 -7.55
C PRO A 28 -6.66 -13.94 -8.53
N ALA A 29 -7.62 -13.93 -9.45
CA ALA A 29 -7.96 -12.68 -10.10
C ALA A 29 -8.40 -11.71 -8.99
N SER A 30 -7.71 -10.58 -8.83
CA SER A 30 -8.15 -9.54 -7.90
C SER A 30 -9.25 -8.72 -8.57
N PRO A 31 -10.55 -8.92 -8.25
CA PRO A 31 -11.56 -7.98 -8.68
C PRO A 31 -11.23 -6.63 -8.04
N GLU A 32 -11.26 -5.57 -8.85
CA GLU A 32 -11.27 -4.15 -8.47
C GLU A 32 -10.76 -3.90 -7.05
N ALA A 33 -9.43 -3.98 -6.89
CA ALA A 33 -8.76 -3.93 -5.59
C ALA A 33 -9.25 -2.71 -4.80
N SER A 34 -10.01 -2.99 -3.75
CA SER A 34 -11.16 -2.14 -3.45
C SER A 34 -10.78 -0.74 -3.01
N LEU A 35 -11.73 0.19 -3.22
CA LEU A 35 -11.91 1.33 -2.32
C LEU A 35 -12.35 0.81 -0.94
N GLN A 36 -11.49 0.04 -0.27
CA GLN A 36 -11.49 0.01 1.19
C GLN A 36 -11.23 1.45 1.64
N ALA A 37 -12.30 2.13 2.05
CA ALA A 37 -12.17 3.29 2.91
C ALA A 37 -11.24 2.88 4.07
N HIS A 38 -10.10 3.55 4.24
CA HIS A 38 -9.04 3.18 5.23
C HIS A 38 -9.44 3.48 6.69
N SER A 39 -10.75 3.43 6.93
CA SER A 39 -11.49 3.69 8.15
C SER A 39 -11.40 2.55 9.17
N GLY A 40 -10.41 1.66 9.04
CA GLY A 40 -9.93 0.86 10.16
C GLY A 40 -9.35 1.82 11.19
N ARG A 41 -10.16 2.20 12.18
CA ARG A 41 -9.77 3.20 13.17
C ARG A 41 -8.71 2.63 14.09
N VAL A 42 -7.64 3.40 14.25
CA VAL A 42 -6.47 3.05 15.02
C VAL A 42 -6.54 3.74 16.38
N SER A 43 -6.16 3.00 17.42
CA SER A 43 -5.96 3.52 18.76
C SER A 43 -4.63 2.99 19.27
N PHE A 44 -3.67 3.87 19.44
CA PHE A 44 -2.34 3.55 19.94
C PHE A 44 -1.79 4.73 20.73
N ASP A 45 -0.92 4.42 21.68
CA ASP A 45 -0.07 5.40 22.33
C ASP A 45 1.34 5.17 21.78
N TRP A 46 2.02 6.22 21.34
CA TRP A 46 3.37 6.13 20.79
C TRP A 46 4.24 7.28 21.27
N GLU A 47 5.40 6.93 21.81
CA GLU A 47 6.49 7.86 22.10
C GLU A 47 7.81 7.28 21.55
N GLY A 48 8.51 8.04 20.71
CA GLY A 48 9.77 7.62 20.12
C GLY A 48 9.96 8.09 18.68
N ASP A 49 10.75 7.35 17.90
CA ASP A 49 11.06 7.71 16.51
C ASP A 49 9.89 7.49 15.55
N ALA A 50 9.53 8.55 14.81
CA ALA A 50 8.49 8.49 13.80
C ALA A 50 8.76 7.45 12.70
N LEU A 51 10.03 7.18 12.36
CA LEU A 51 10.37 6.15 11.37
C LEU A 51 9.88 4.77 11.81
N GLU A 52 10.07 4.40 13.07
CA GLU A 52 9.64 3.10 13.61
C GLU A 52 8.10 3.02 13.64
N LEU A 53 7.42 4.10 14.06
CA LEU A 53 5.95 4.20 13.98
C LEU A 53 5.44 4.03 12.54
N LEU A 54 6.03 4.73 11.58
CA LEU A 54 5.65 4.68 10.17
C LEU A 54 5.90 3.29 9.56
N SER A 55 6.99 2.64 9.96
CA SER A 55 7.31 1.25 9.59
C SER A 55 6.25 0.27 10.11
N GLU A 56 5.86 0.38 11.38
CA GLU A 56 4.82 -0.47 11.97
C GLU A 56 3.43 -0.20 11.37
N LEU A 57 3.06 1.08 11.20
CA LEU A 57 1.83 1.51 10.53
C LEU A 57 1.76 1.00 9.08
N ALA A 58 2.87 0.99 8.35
CA ALA A 58 2.93 0.36 7.03
C ALA A 58 2.75 -1.16 7.11
N ARG A 59 3.46 -1.82 8.03
CA ARG A 59 3.40 -3.29 8.25
C ARG A 59 1.98 -3.76 8.56
N LEU A 60 1.28 -3.09 9.48
CA LEU A 60 -0.12 -3.37 9.84
C LEU A 60 -1.10 -3.23 8.67
N ARG A 61 -0.76 -2.42 7.66
CA ARG A 61 -1.57 -2.19 6.44
C ARG A 61 -1.09 -3.02 5.24
N GLY A 62 -0.09 -3.89 5.40
CA GLY A 62 0.54 -4.64 4.30
C GLY A 62 1.31 -3.78 3.30
N GLN A 63 1.63 -2.53 3.67
CA GLN A 63 2.27 -1.55 2.79
C GLN A 63 3.79 -1.65 2.86
N GLN A 64 4.46 -1.37 1.74
CA GLN A 64 5.92 -1.26 1.72
C GLN A 64 6.35 0.05 2.38
N PHE A 65 7.13 -0.01 3.46
CA PHE A 65 7.82 1.16 4.00
C PHE A 65 9.16 1.37 3.29
N SER A 66 9.57 2.63 3.13
CA SER A 66 10.89 3.01 2.61
C SER A 66 11.27 4.39 3.16
N TYR A 67 12.57 4.66 3.29
CA TYR A 67 13.05 5.98 3.68
C TYR A 67 14.28 6.40 2.86
N SER A 68 14.58 7.70 2.83
CA SER A 68 15.70 8.25 2.06
C SER A 68 16.24 9.53 2.71
N GLY A 69 17.52 9.84 2.48
CA GLY A 69 18.23 10.92 3.16
C GLY A 69 18.95 10.45 4.44
N VAL A 70 19.41 11.39 5.25
CA VAL A 70 20.13 11.09 6.51
C VAL A 70 19.13 10.76 7.60
N ARG A 71 19.23 9.59 8.26
CA ARG A 71 18.40 9.24 9.42
C ARG A 71 18.73 10.18 10.59
N LEU A 72 17.91 11.21 10.78
CA LEU A 72 17.86 11.99 12.02
C LEU A 72 16.85 11.33 12.97
N PRO A 73 17.01 11.47 14.31
CA PRO A 73 15.94 11.14 15.24
C PRO A 73 14.72 12.04 14.98
N LEU A 74 13.54 11.44 14.93
CA LEU A 74 12.26 12.12 14.73
C LEU A 74 11.38 11.86 15.96
N PRO A 75 11.66 12.50 17.11
CA PRO A 75 10.86 12.31 18.31
C PRO A 75 9.43 12.79 18.06
N VAL A 76 8.49 11.85 18.13
CA VAL A 76 7.04 12.10 18.08
C VAL A 76 6.38 11.46 19.28
N SER A 77 5.45 12.21 19.89
CA SER A 77 4.54 11.73 20.94
C SER A 77 3.12 11.87 20.40
N LEU A 78 2.45 10.74 20.19
CA LEU A 78 1.20 10.62 19.45
C LEU A 78 0.21 9.73 20.23
N HIS A 79 -0.71 10.37 20.94
CA HIS A 79 -1.80 9.71 21.64
C HIS A 79 -3.03 9.62 20.73
N VAL A 80 -3.18 8.47 20.05
CA VAL A 80 -4.20 8.26 19.03
C VAL A 80 -5.36 7.43 19.60
N ARG A 81 -6.59 7.94 19.47
CA ARG A 81 -7.82 7.33 20.00
C ARG A 81 -8.93 7.42 18.95
N ASP A 82 -9.40 6.27 18.46
CA ASP A 82 -10.45 6.10 17.44
C ASP A 82 -10.30 7.03 16.22
N MET A 83 -9.06 7.27 15.76
CA MET A 83 -8.78 8.09 14.57
C MET A 83 -8.62 7.22 13.33
N THR A 84 -8.80 7.76 12.12
CA THR A 84 -8.46 6.98 10.92
C THR A 84 -6.95 6.87 10.76
N PHE A 85 -6.51 5.85 10.01
CA PHE A 85 -5.11 5.72 9.62
C PHE A 85 -4.58 6.98 8.92
N ALA A 86 -5.39 7.64 8.09
CA ALA A 86 -5.00 8.83 7.36
C ALA A 86 -4.79 10.05 8.31
N ASP A 87 -5.63 10.20 9.33
CA ASP A 87 -5.50 11.29 10.30
C ASP A 87 -4.27 11.11 11.18
N ALA A 88 -4.06 9.91 11.74
CA ALA A 88 -2.88 9.58 12.54
C ALA A 88 -1.57 9.79 11.74
N LEU A 89 -1.59 9.43 10.45
CA LEU A 89 -0.46 9.60 9.55
C LEU A 89 -0.20 11.07 9.20
N ARG A 90 -1.25 11.87 9.03
CA ARG A 90 -1.17 13.33 8.81
C ARG A 90 -0.73 14.09 10.06
N LEU A 91 -1.09 13.62 11.26
CA LEU A 91 -0.53 14.14 12.52
C LEU A 91 0.97 13.82 12.64
N THR A 92 1.37 12.60 12.26
CA THR A 92 2.79 12.20 12.22
C THR A 92 3.59 13.05 11.23
N GLU A 93 3.04 13.29 10.04
CA GLU A 93 3.61 14.22 9.05
C GLU A 93 3.72 15.65 9.63
N ALA A 94 2.66 16.19 10.22
CA ALA A 94 2.67 17.54 10.80
C ALA A 94 3.73 17.70 11.92
N GLN A 95 3.94 16.67 12.77
CA GLN A 95 5.01 16.68 13.77
C GLN A 95 6.42 16.51 13.18
N THR A 96 6.57 15.98 11.96
CA THR A 96 7.88 15.69 11.33
C THR A 96 8.24 16.59 10.15
N ALA A 97 7.32 17.42 9.67
CA ALA A 97 7.45 18.27 8.47
C ALA A 97 8.63 19.28 8.49
N TRP A 98 9.25 19.52 9.65
CA TRP A 98 10.46 20.34 9.83
C TRP A 98 11.77 19.56 9.66
N ARG A 99 11.69 18.23 9.43
CA ARG A 99 12.82 17.29 9.28
C ARG A 99 12.63 16.24 8.19
N ALA A 100 11.40 15.90 7.83
CA ALA A 100 11.10 14.92 6.81
C ALA A 100 9.78 15.23 6.11
N VAL A 101 9.68 14.86 4.83
CA VAL A 101 8.45 14.87 4.04
C VAL A 101 7.94 13.45 3.93
N LEU A 102 6.64 13.26 4.13
CA LEU A 102 6.00 11.95 4.01
C LEU A 102 5.26 11.85 2.67
N SER A 103 5.50 10.78 1.93
CA SER A 103 4.78 10.51 0.67
C SER A 103 4.08 9.15 0.73
N GLN A 104 2.85 9.11 0.25
CA GLN A 104 2.05 7.89 0.08
C GLN A 104 1.83 7.65 -1.42
N SER A 105 2.05 6.42 -1.88
CA SER A 105 1.95 6.08 -3.30
C SER A 105 1.55 4.61 -3.46
N ALA A 106 0.30 4.35 -3.86
CA ALA A 106 -0.19 3.04 -4.30
C ALA A 106 0.24 1.83 -3.43
N GLY A 107 0.07 1.92 -2.09
CA GLY A 107 0.45 0.85 -1.16
C GLY A 107 1.92 0.89 -0.70
N ARG A 108 2.66 1.96 -1.00
CA ARG A 108 3.97 2.29 -0.45
C ARG A 108 3.91 3.58 0.37
N LEU A 109 4.64 3.58 1.49
CA LEU A 109 4.85 4.73 2.38
C LEU A 109 6.34 5.10 2.35
N HIS A 110 6.67 6.34 1.97
CA HIS A 110 8.04 6.80 1.76
C HIS A 110 8.33 8.04 2.62
N LEU A 111 9.25 7.89 3.58
CA LEU A 111 9.75 8.99 4.43
C LEU A 111 11.04 9.59 3.83
N SER A 112 10.97 10.83 3.34
CA SER A 112 12.13 11.54 2.79
C SER A 112 12.67 12.55 3.80
N TYR A 113 13.78 12.23 4.46
CA TYR A 113 14.48 13.16 5.35
C TYR A 113 14.96 14.39 4.58
N MET A 114 14.65 15.58 5.09
CA MET A 114 15.09 16.84 4.51
C MET A 114 16.61 16.97 4.63
N PRO A 115 17.30 17.46 3.58
CA PRO A 115 18.72 17.79 3.69
C PRO A 115 18.89 18.89 4.74
N THR A 116 19.88 18.73 5.61
CA THR A 116 20.34 19.83 6.46
C THR A 116 21.13 20.79 5.57
N GLU A 117 20.47 21.89 5.16
CA GLU A 117 21.10 23.04 4.49
C GLU A 117 22.30 23.53 5.32
N LYS A 118 23.51 23.07 4.96
CA LYS A 118 24.77 23.57 5.50
C LYS A 118 25.17 24.80 4.70
N LYS A 119 24.77 25.96 5.21
CA LYS A 119 25.21 27.28 4.74
C LYS A 119 26.47 27.73 5.48
#